data_AF-K1YQU5-F1
#
_entry.id   AF-K1YQU5-F1
#
_cell.length_a   1.000
_cell.length_b   1.000
_cell.length_c   1.000
_cell.angle_alpha   90.00
_cell.angle_beta   90.00
_cell.angle_gamma   90.00
#
_symmetry.space_group_name_H-M   'P 1'
#
loop_
_entity.id
_entity.type
_entity.pdbx_description
1 polymer ?
#
loop_
_entity_poly.entity_id
_entity_poly.type
_entity_poly.pdbx_seq_one_letter_code
_entity_poly.pdbx_strand_id
1 'polypeptide(L)'
;MRVCGDSPLLDINLIQKGIKCYNENNFDIVTNTLNRSFPKGQSIEIVNAGSFINAYAKIETTLEYYEHVTKYFYKNPDEFKIHNISSGENAGNIQLSVDTVEDMNLIEKIIKQMKKPHWEYTWKEVLKIREEVLK
;
A
#
# COMPACT_ATOMS: atom_id res chain seq x y z
N MET A 1 -3.94 10.10 4.55
CA MET A 1 -3.27 8.83 4.21
C MET A 1 -4.31 7.74 4.17
N ARG A 2 -4.24 6.86 3.18
CA ARG A 2 -5.08 5.69 2.99
C ARG A 2 -4.21 4.44 3.10
N VAL A 3 -4.69 3.49 3.88
CA VAL A 3 -4.16 2.13 4.05
C VAL A 3 -5.35 1.18 4.10
N CYS A 4 -5.16 -0.10 3.78
CA CYS A 4 -6.22 -1.10 3.82
C CYS A 4 -6.17 -1.88 5.15
N GLY A 5 -7.33 -2.16 5.74
CA GLY A 5 -7.43 -2.87 7.02
C GLY A 5 -7.13 -4.38 6.93
N ASP A 6 -7.20 -4.94 5.73
CA ASP A 6 -6.84 -6.32 5.36
C ASP A 6 -5.31 -6.58 5.35
N SER A 7 -4.51 -5.58 5.72
CA SER A 7 -3.06 -5.55 5.58
C SER A 7 -2.38 -5.54 6.97
N PRO A 8 -2.47 -6.63 7.77
CA PRO A 8 -2.11 -6.63 9.19
C PRO A 8 -0.60 -6.47 9.45
N LEU A 9 0.24 -6.70 8.44
CA LEU A 9 1.71 -6.66 8.53
C LEU A 9 2.31 -5.52 7.70
N LEU A 10 1.57 -4.43 7.51
CA LEU A 10 2.05 -3.25 6.77
C LEU A 10 3.32 -2.66 7.43
N ASP A 11 4.38 -2.50 6.64
CA ASP A 11 5.67 -1.98 7.10
C ASP A 11 5.58 -0.48 7.43
N ILE A 12 5.81 -0.13 8.70
CA ILE A 12 5.80 1.27 9.16
C ILE A 12 6.87 2.11 8.44
N ASN A 13 8.01 1.53 8.06
CA ASN A 13 9.04 2.28 7.34
C ASN A 13 8.57 2.72 5.95
N LEU A 14 7.69 1.93 5.31
CA LEU A 14 7.07 2.32 4.04
C LEU A 14 6.14 3.51 4.25
N ILE A 15 5.35 3.51 5.33
CA ILE A 15 4.52 4.67 5.73
C ILE A 15 5.37 5.91 5.93
N GLN A 16 6.45 5.81 6.72
CA GLN A 16 7.35 6.93 6.99
C GLN A 16 8.03 7.44 5.72
N LYS A 17 8.46 6.55 4.82
CA LYS A 17 9.01 6.90 3.51
C LYS A 17 8.00 7.68 2.67
N GLY A 18 6.73 7.25 2.66
CA GLY A 18 5.65 7.94 1.98
C GLY A 18 5.42 9.34 2.52
N ILE A 19 5.31 9.49 3.85
CA ILE A 19 5.10 10.79 4.51
C ILE A 19 6.26 11.73 4.21
N LYS A 20 7.50 11.25 4.35
CA LYS A 20 8.70 12.03 4.04
C LYS A 20 8.69 12.51 2.58
N CYS A 21 8.46 11.59 1.64
CA CYS A 21 8.39 11.92 0.22
C CYS A 21 7.32 12.96 -0.08
N TYR A 22 6.13 12.82 0.51
CA TYR A 22 5.05 13.80 0.37
C TYR A 22 5.43 15.18 0.92
N ASN A 23 6.02 15.24 2.13
CA ASN A 23 6.35 16.51 2.78
C ASN A 23 7.51 17.27 2.11
N GLU A 24 8.47 16.54 1.51
CA GLU A 24 9.63 17.13 0.84
C GLU A 24 9.35 17.56 -0.60
N ASN A 25 8.15 17.27 -1.13
CA ASN A 25 7.80 17.50 -2.52
C ASN A 25 6.40 18.12 -2.62
N ASN A 26 6.00 18.51 -3.84
CA ASN A 26 4.66 19.06 -4.09
C ASN A 26 3.86 18.11 -4.98
N PHE A 27 3.59 16.91 -4.49
CA PHE A 27 2.79 15.88 -5.17
C PHE A 27 1.32 15.95 -4.74
N ASP A 28 0.42 15.69 -5.68
CA ASP A 28 -1.02 15.54 -5.41
C ASP A 28 -1.33 14.17 -4.82
N ILE A 29 -0.57 13.15 -5.24
CA ILE A 29 -0.67 11.80 -4.70
C ILE A 29 0.70 11.11 -4.70
N VAL A 30 1.05 10.53 -3.57
CA VAL A 30 2.17 9.60 -3.40
C VAL A 30 1.60 8.22 -3.17
N THR A 31 1.97 7.25 -4.00
CA THR A 31 1.42 5.89 -3.97
C THR A 31 2.53 4.86 -4.18
N ASN A 32 2.27 3.60 -3.87
CA ASN A 32 3.06 2.48 -4.38
C ASN A 32 2.21 1.40 -5.07
N THR A 33 0.94 1.74 -5.35
CA THR A 33 -0.05 0.80 -5.91
C THR A 33 -0.19 0.93 -7.43
N LEU A 34 0.21 2.07 -8.01
CA LEU A 34 0.12 2.33 -9.45
C LEU A 34 1.04 1.39 -10.24
N ASN A 35 2.33 1.36 -9.89
CA ASN A 35 3.30 0.40 -10.41
C ASN A 35 3.82 -0.45 -9.26
N ARG A 36 3.11 -1.56 -8.99
CA ARG A 36 3.32 -2.40 -7.82
C ARG A 36 4.65 -3.15 -7.89
N SER A 37 5.52 -2.86 -6.93
CA SER A 37 6.82 -3.54 -6.72
C SER A 37 6.98 -4.11 -5.31
N PHE A 38 6.07 -3.73 -4.39
CA PHE A 38 5.97 -4.28 -3.04
C PHE A 38 4.95 -5.41 -3.00
N PRO A 39 5.04 -6.35 -2.03
CA PRO A 39 4.00 -7.35 -1.80
C PRO A 39 2.60 -6.73 -1.69
N LYS A 40 1.57 -7.48 -2.08
CA LYS A 40 0.18 -7.16 -1.70
C LYS A 40 0.09 -7.16 -0.17
N GLY A 41 -0.71 -6.27 0.40
CA GLY A 41 -0.67 -5.97 1.84
C GLY A 41 0.36 -4.90 2.25
N GLN A 42 1.23 -4.45 1.33
CA GLN A 42 2.16 -3.35 1.56
C GLN A 42 1.76 -2.13 0.75
N SER A 43 0.49 -1.71 0.84
CA SER A 43 -0.07 -0.64 0.00
C SER A 43 -0.26 0.64 0.81
N ILE A 44 0.29 1.76 0.33
CA ILE A 44 0.09 3.09 0.91
C ILE A 44 -0.29 4.10 -0.17
N GLU A 45 -1.18 5.02 0.18
CA GLU A 45 -1.54 6.16 -0.66
C GLU A 45 -1.67 7.42 0.21
N ILE A 46 -0.95 8.47 -0.13
CA ILE A 46 -1.03 9.78 0.51
C ILE A 46 -1.55 10.75 -0.53
N VAL A 47 -2.77 11.23 -0.32
CA VAL A 47 -3.45 12.14 -1.24
C VAL A 47 -3.49 13.52 -0.59
N ASN A 48 -3.16 14.55 -1.37
CA ASN A 48 -3.36 15.92 -0.98
C ASN A 48 -4.87 16.20 -0.84
N ALA A 49 -5.27 16.74 0.32
CA ALA A 49 -6.67 16.97 0.63
C ALA A 49 -7.34 17.98 -0.34
N GLY A 50 -6.63 19.04 -0.73
CA GLY A 50 -7.14 20.03 -1.68
C GLY A 50 -7.34 19.43 -3.07
N SER A 51 -6.35 18.68 -3.56
CA SER A 51 -6.44 17.98 -4.85
C SER A 51 -7.57 16.95 -4.85
N PHE A 52 -7.78 16.26 -3.73
CA PHE A 52 -8.92 15.36 -3.55
C PHE A 52 -10.27 16.07 -3.60
N ILE A 53 -10.44 17.16 -2.83
CA ILE A 53 -11.69 17.94 -2.82
C ILE A 53 -12.01 18.48 -4.21
N ASN A 54 -11.01 19.01 -4.93
CA ASN A 54 -11.18 19.52 -6.30
C ASN A 54 -11.57 18.41 -7.28
N ALA A 55 -11.06 17.20 -7.11
CA ALA A 55 -11.40 16.05 -7.93
C ALA A 55 -12.73 15.38 -7.55
N TYR A 56 -13.24 15.62 -6.34
CA TYR A 56 -14.37 14.88 -5.78
C TYR A 56 -15.63 14.96 -6.64
N ALA A 57 -15.98 16.14 -7.14
CA ALA A 57 -17.13 16.33 -8.02
C ALA A 57 -17.04 15.52 -9.33
N LYS A 58 -15.84 15.16 -9.77
CA LYS A 58 -15.62 14.29 -10.95
C LYS A 58 -15.63 12.81 -10.54
N ILE A 59 -15.01 12.48 -9.40
CA ILE A 59 -14.98 11.13 -8.81
C ILE A 59 -16.41 10.63 -8.57
N GLU A 60 -17.27 11.47 -7.98
CA GLU A 60 -18.63 11.11 -7.57
C GLU A 60 -19.58 10.82 -8.74
N THR A 61 -19.18 11.08 -9.99
CA THR A 61 -20.02 10.83 -11.17
C THR A 61 -19.96 9.39 -11.66
N THR A 62 -18.99 8.59 -11.20
CA THR A 62 -18.77 7.22 -11.68
C THR A 62 -18.64 6.25 -10.51
N LEU A 63 -19.54 5.27 -10.45
CA LEU A 63 -19.62 4.28 -9.35
C LEU A 63 -18.29 3.55 -9.10
N GLU A 64 -17.52 3.24 -10.15
CA GLU A 64 -16.19 2.60 -10.05
C GLU A 64 -15.21 3.40 -9.15
N TYR A 65 -15.30 4.73 -9.15
CA TYR A 65 -14.42 5.57 -8.36
C TYR A 65 -14.87 5.74 -6.91
N TYR A 66 -16.08 5.31 -6.53
CA TYR A 66 -16.48 5.27 -5.12
C TYR A 66 -15.76 4.17 -4.35
N GLU A 67 -15.54 3.02 -4.98
CA GLU A 67 -14.81 1.91 -4.38
C GLU A 67 -13.29 2.12 -4.47
N HIS A 68 -12.82 2.66 -5.59
CA HIS A 68 -11.40 2.88 -5.86
C HIS A 68 -11.09 4.35 -6.12
N VAL A 69 -11.26 5.16 -5.07
CA VAL A 69 -11.16 6.62 -5.08
C VAL A 69 -9.88 7.16 -5.75
N THR A 70 -8.75 6.51 -5.55
CA THR A 70 -7.46 6.93 -6.14
C THR A 70 -7.32 6.59 -7.62
N LYS A 71 -8.16 5.70 -8.16
CA LYS A 71 -8.16 5.30 -9.58
C LYS A 71 -8.43 6.47 -10.51
N TYR A 72 -9.21 7.45 -10.05
CA TYR A 72 -9.46 8.68 -10.81
C TYR A 72 -8.16 9.45 -11.10
N PHE A 73 -7.28 9.58 -10.11
CA PHE A 73 -5.98 10.24 -10.27
C PHE A 73 -5.14 9.52 -11.33
N TYR A 74 -5.07 8.19 -11.24
CA TYR A 74 -4.26 7.35 -12.15
C TYR A 74 -4.76 7.36 -13.59
N LYS A 75 -6.08 7.52 -13.81
CA LYS A 75 -6.67 7.62 -15.15
C LYS A 75 -6.52 9.02 -15.77
N ASN A 76 -6.18 10.04 -14.99
CA ASN A 76 -5.99 11.42 -15.46
C ASN A 76 -4.59 11.94 -15.06
N PRO A 77 -3.49 11.26 -15.45
CA PRO A 77 -2.15 11.59 -14.98
C PRO A 77 -1.67 12.98 -15.41
N ASP A 78 -2.24 13.56 -16.46
CA ASP A 78 -1.92 14.92 -16.92
C ASP A 78 -2.53 16.01 -16.01
N GLU A 79 -3.54 15.68 -15.20
CA GLU A 79 -4.17 16.60 -14.25
C GLU A 79 -3.50 16.61 -12.87
N PHE A 80 -2.63 15.62 -12.57
CA PHE A 80 -2.12 15.39 -11.22
C PHE A 80 -0.62 15.11 -11.18
N LYS A 81 0.06 15.63 -10.16
CA LYS A 81 1.44 15.30 -9.83
C LYS A 81 1.48 13.99 -9.04
N ILE A 82 1.62 12.88 -9.77
CA ILE A 82 1.61 11.53 -9.21
C ILE A 82 3.05 11.05 -9.00
N HIS A 83 3.35 10.57 -7.80
CA HIS A 83 4.62 9.89 -7.51
C HIS A 83 4.37 8.44 -7.09
N ASN A 84 5.00 7.49 -7.80
CA ASN A 84 4.95 6.08 -7.44
C ASN A 84 6.26 5.62 -6.79
N ILE A 85 6.22 5.29 -5.50
CA ILE A 85 7.33 4.71 -4.75
C ILE A 85 7.58 3.29 -5.26
N SER A 86 8.83 3.01 -5.61
CA SER A 86 9.30 1.66 -5.93
C SER A 86 10.06 1.03 -4.76
N SER A 87 9.95 -0.29 -4.61
CA SER A 87 10.79 -1.11 -3.73
C SER A 87 12.17 -1.36 -4.33
N GLY A 88 12.32 -1.22 -5.64
CA GLY A 88 13.50 -1.67 -6.40
C GLY A 88 13.53 -3.17 -6.68
N GLU A 89 12.49 -3.92 -6.29
CA GLU A 89 12.40 -5.38 -6.40
C GLU A 89 11.10 -5.80 -7.10
N ASN A 90 11.04 -7.04 -7.60
CA ASN A 90 9.85 -7.61 -8.21
C ASN A 90 9.04 -8.47 -7.21
N ALA A 91 8.59 -7.85 -6.11
CA ALA A 91 7.82 -8.54 -5.06
C ALA A 91 6.30 -8.35 -5.21
N GLY A 92 5.84 -7.71 -6.29
CA GLY A 92 4.44 -7.32 -6.51
C GLY A 92 3.42 -8.46 -6.51
N ASN A 93 3.87 -9.68 -6.81
CA ASN A 93 3.03 -10.88 -6.89
C ASN A 93 2.91 -11.63 -5.56
N ILE A 94 3.64 -11.22 -4.51
CA ILE A 94 3.59 -11.88 -3.21
C ILE A 94 2.37 -11.39 -2.43
N GLN A 95 1.55 -12.33 -1.95
CA GLN A 95 0.37 -12.07 -1.13
C GLN A 95 0.75 -11.97 0.36
N LEU A 96 0.52 -10.81 0.99
CA LEU A 96 0.56 -10.60 2.45
C LEU A 96 -0.70 -9.86 2.97
N SER A 97 -1.72 -9.62 2.13
CA SER A 97 -3.05 -9.20 2.58
C SER A 97 -3.92 -10.41 2.90
N VAL A 98 -5.01 -10.20 3.64
CA VAL A 98 -5.96 -11.25 4.04
C VAL A 98 -7.24 -11.11 3.23
N ASP A 99 -7.33 -11.84 2.11
CA ASP A 99 -8.54 -11.89 1.27
C ASP A 99 -9.28 -13.23 1.42
N THR A 100 -8.57 -14.30 1.81
CA THR A 100 -9.13 -15.65 1.99
C THR A 100 -8.76 -16.29 3.33
N VAL A 101 -9.37 -17.45 3.61
CA VAL A 101 -9.04 -18.25 4.80
C VAL A 101 -7.60 -18.76 4.75
N GLU A 102 -7.11 -19.10 3.56
CA GLU A 102 -5.71 -19.51 3.34
C GLU A 102 -4.74 -18.37 3.67
N ASP A 103 -5.07 -17.15 3.28
CA ASP A 103 -4.28 -15.97 3.63
C ASP A 103 -4.23 -15.76 5.15
N MET A 104 -5.38 -15.86 5.82
CA MET A 104 -5.47 -15.76 7.27
C MET A 104 -4.59 -16.81 7.97
N ASN A 105 -4.69 -18.07 7.52
CA ASN A 105 -3.87 -19.17 8.04
C ASN A 105 -2.37 -18.93 7.83
N LEU A 106 -1.98 -18.37 6.69
CA LEU A 106 -0.59 -18.00 6.41
C LEU A 106 -0.11 -16.88 7.34
N ILE A 107 -0.90 -15.81 7.47
CA ILE A 107 -0.57 -14.67 8.33
C ILE A 107 -0.46 -15.10 9.80
N GLU A 108 -1.35 -15.96 10.29
CA GLU A 108 -1.24 -16.53 11.63
C GLU A 108 0.06 -17.31 11.85
N LYS A 109 0.47 -18.13 10.88
CA LYS A 109 1.74 -18.87 10.95
C LYS A 109 2.94 -17.91 11.01
N ILE A 110 2.92 -16.85 10.19
CA ILE A 110 3.95 -15.82 10.19
C ILE A 110 4.02 -15.13 11.56
N ILE A 111 2.88 -14.67 12.09
CA ILE A 111 2.81 -13.98 13.39
C ILE A 111 3.32 -14.88 14.52
N LYS A 112 3.00 -16.18 14.51
CA LYS A 112 3.50 -17.14 15.52
C LYS A 112 5.03 -17.29 15.53
N GLN A 113 5.70 -17.02 14.41
CA GLN A 113 7.17 -17.07 14.33
C GLN A 113 7.85 -15.76 14.72
N MET A 114 7.10 -14.65 14.77
CA MET A 114 7.64 -13.35 15.15
C MET A 114 8.19 -13.37 16.59
N LYS A 115 9.39 -12.80 16.77
CA LYS A 115 10.10 -12.65 18.05
C LYS A 115 10.09 -11.24 18.65
N LYS A 116 9.51 -10.28 17.94
CA LYS A 116 9.35 -8.87 18.32
C LYS A 116 7.92 -8.44 17.96
N PRO A 117 7.42 -7.28 18.42
CA PRO A 117 6.11 -6.81 18.01
C PRO A 117 5.95 -6.73 16.48
N HIS A 118 4.75 -7.05 15.98
CA HIS A 118 4.53 -7.19 14.53
C HIS A 118 4.84 -5.91 13.73
N TRP A 119 4.63 -4.74 14.35
CA TRP A 119 4.89 -3.43 13.74
C TRP A 119 6.36 -3.06 13.63
N GLU A 120 7.28 -3.82 14.22
CA GLU A 120 8.73 -3.60 14.13
C GLU A 120 9.38 -4.38 12.98
N TYR A 121 8.61 -5.19 12.25
CA TYR A 121 9.09 -5.93 11.10
C TYR A 121 9.02 -5.09 9.83
N THR A 122 10.10 -5.15 9.05
CA THR A 122 10.07 -4.74 7.64
C THR A 122 9.36 -5.79 6.81
N TRP A 123 8.81 -5.39 5.66
CA TRP A 123 8.21 -6.36 4.73
C TRP A 123 9.21 -7.44 4.28
N LYS A 124 10.50 -7.12 4.22
CA LYS A 124 11.58 -8.06 3.89
C LYS A 124 11.79 -9.12 4.97
N GLU A 125 11.74 -8.73 6.24
CA GLU A 125 11.81 -9.70 7.35
C GLU A 125 10.56 -10.59 7.37
N VAL A 126 9.37 -10.02 7.10
CA VAL A 126 8.14 -10.80 6.95
C VAL A 126 8.26 -11.83 5.83
N LEU A 127 8.85 -11.48 4.68
CA LEU A 127 9.08 -12.44 3.60
C LEU A 127 10.00 -13.59 3.98
N LYS A 128 11.07 -13.34 4.76
CA LYS A 128 11.95 -14.40 5.26
C LYS A 128 11.18 -15.39 6.14
N ILE A 129 10.37 -14.88 7.06
CA ILE A 129 9.51 -15.72 7.92
C ILE A 129 8.50 -16.50 7.07
N ARG A 130 7.90 -15.84 6.07
CA ARG A 130 6.96 -16.47 5.13
C ARG A 130 7.59 -17.67 4.40
N GLU A 131 8.83 -17.52 3.93
CA GLU A 131 9.56 -18.61 3.27
C GLU A 131 9.87 -19.78 4.21
N GLU A 132 10.09 -19.52 5.50
CA GLU A 132 10.32 -20.56 6.51
C GLU A 132 9.05 -21.34 6.85
N VAL A 133 7.89 -20.69 6.93
CA VAL A 133 6.62 -21.36 7.26
C VAL A 133 5.96 -22.08 6.09
N LEU A 134 6.44 -21.85 4.87
CA LEU A 134 6.01 -22.52 3.65
C LEU A 134 6.87 -23.73 3.28
N LYS A 135 8.04 -23.90 3.93
CA LYS A 135 8.85 -25.12 3.86
C LYS A 135 8.22 -26.22 4.71
#